data_AF-W1YBS5-F1
#
_entry.id   AF-W1YBS5-F1
#
_cell.length_a   1.000
_cell.length_b   1.000
_cell.length_c   1.000
_cell.angle_alpha   90.00
_cell.angle_beta   90.00
_cell.angle_gamma   90.00
#
_symmetry.space_group_name_H-M   'P 1'
#
loop_
_entity.id
_entity.type
_entity.pdbx_description
1 polymer ?
#
loop_
_entity_poly.entity_id
_entity_poly.type
_entity_poly.pdbx_seq_one_letter_code
_entity_poly.pdbx_strand_id
1 'polypeptide(L)'
;MTADEVIAELDKLGSYDYVTLSGGNPAILAANMAQLVTKLKERGVTLAVETQGSRWQNWLKDIDQVTLSPKPPSSKMEVNFETLDFIVSQL
;
A
#
# COMPACT_ATOMS: atom_id res chain seq x y z
N MET A 1 -6.51 -6.43 -13.35
CA MET A 1 -6.25 -7.73 -12.71
C MET A 1 -6.97 -7.75 -11.38
N THR A 2 -7.60 -8.86 -11.02
CA THR A 2 -8.12 -9.12 -9.67
C THR A 2 -6.97 -9.47 -8.73
N ALA A 3 -7.23 -9.52 -7.41
CA ALA A 3 -6.23 -9.96 -6.44
C ALA A 3 -5.72 -11.38 -6.74
N ASP A 4 -6.62 -12.27 -7.17
CA ASP A 4 -6.28 -13.66 -7.53
C ASP A 4 -5.41 -13.74 -8.79
N GLU A 5 -5.68 -12.90 -9.80
CA GLU A 5 -4.84 -12.82 -10.99
C GLU A 5 -3.45 -12.29 -10.66
N VAL A 6 -3.33 -11.28 -9.79
CA VAL A 6 -2.02 -10.76 -9.33
C VAL A 6 -1.24 -11.84 -8.59
N ILE A 7 -1.89 -12.53 -7.65
CA ILE A 7 -1.29 -13.64 -6.90
C ILE A 7 -0.84 -14.76 -7.85
N ALA A 8 -1.65 -15.13 -8.83
CA ALA A 8 -1.29 -16.15 -9.80
C ALA A 8 -0.05 -15.74 -10.64
N GLU A 9 0.09 -14.46 -10.98
CA GLU A 9 1.32 -13.98 -11.63
C GLU A 9 2.53 -13.98 -10.68
N LEU A 10 2.36 -13.61 -9.41
CA LEU A 10 3.44 -13.70 -8.41
C LEU A 10 3.93 -15.14 -8.24
N ASP A 11 3.01 -16.11 -8.17
CA ASP A 11 3.34 -17.52 -7.98
C ASP A 11 4.11 -18.10 -9.18
N LYS A 12 3.95 -17.55 -10.38
CA LYS A 12 4.76 -17.91 -11.56
C LYS A 12 6.21 -17.41 -11.46
N LEU A 13 6.48 -16.38 -10.67
CA LEU A 13 7.84 -15.86 -10.45
C LEU A 13 8.64 -16.72 -9.47
N GLY A 14 7.98 -17.58 -8.70
CA GLY A 14 8.59 -18.50 -7.74
C GLY A 14 8.13 -18.24 -6.31
N SER A 15 8.91 -18.70 -5.34
CA SER A 15 8.64 -18.50 -3.93
C SER A 15 9.01 -17.08 -3.50
N TYR A 16 8.16 -16.45 -2.69
CA TYR A 16 8.36 -15.13 -2.12
C TYR A 16 7.81 -15.09 -0.69
N ASP A 17 8.47 -14.31 0.14
CA ASP A 17 8.11 -14.02 1.53
C ASP A 17 7.93 -12.51 1.77
N TYR A 18 8.21 -11.68 0.77
CA TYR A 18 8.12 -10.23 0.83
C TYR A 18 7.56 -9.62 -0.46
N VAL A 19 6.60 -8.69 -0.34
CA VAL A 19 6.01 -7.95 -1.47
C VAL A 19 5.89 -6.46 -1.15
N THR A 20 6.40 -5.61 -2.04
CA THR A 20 6.20 -4.15 -1.98
C THR A 20 5.05 -3.73 -2.89
N LEU A 21 4.02 -3.12 -2.31
CA LEU A 21 2.90 -2.49 -2.99
C LEU A 21 3.26 -1.03 -3.31
N SER A 22 3.66 -0.77 -4.55
CA SER A 22 4.02 0.57 -5.04
C SER A 22 3.19 0.95 -6.27
N GLY A 23 3.64 1.91 -7.08
CA GLY A 23 2.96 2.46 -8.24
C GLY A 23 2.63 3.94 -8.06
N GLY A 24 1.55 4.43 -8.70
CA GLY A 24 1.09 5.81 -8.53
C GLY A 24 0.77 6.17 -7.07
N ASN A 25 -0.45 5.89 -6.61
CA ASN A 25 -0.76 5.86 -5.18
C ASN A 25 -1.61 4.62 -4.88
N PRO A 26 -1.05 3.59 -4.25
CA PRO A 26 -1.78 2.36 -3.92
C PRO A 26 -3.09 2.61 -3.14
N ALA A 27 -3.11 3.65 -2.29
CA ALA A 27 -4.27 4.04 -1.49
C ALA A 27 -5.48 4.54 -2.32
N ILE A 28 -5.34 4.75 -3.63
CA ILE A 28 -6.46 5.07 -4.53
C ILE A 28 -7.31 3.84 -4.83
N LEU A 29 -6.71 2.64 -4.87
CA LEU A 29 -7.39 1.40 -5.27
C LEU A 29 -8.30 0.80 -4.19
N ALA A 30 -8.29 1.37 -2.97
CA ALA A 30 -9.23 1.12 -1.88
C ALA A 30 -9.54 -0.38 -1.68
N ALA A 31 -10.78 -0.81 -1.90
CA ALA A 31 -11.26 -2.17 -1.66
C ALA A 31 -10.49 -3.24 -2.46
N ASN A 32 -10.06 -2.93 -3.68
CA ASN A 32 -9.30 -3.88 -4.50
C ASN A 32 -7.92 -4.14 -3.89
N MET A 33 -7.29 -3.10 -3.32
CA MET A 33 -6.02 -3.24 -2.62
C MET A 33 -6.20 -3.99 -1.30
N ALA A 34 -7.28 -3.70 -0.55
CA ALA A 34 -7.61 -4.40 0.69
C ALA A 34 -7.69 -5.92 0.47
N GLN A 35 -8.35 -6.37 -0.60
CA GLN A 35 -8.47 -7.80 -0.92
C GLN A 35 -7.11 -8.45 -1.20
N LEU A 36 -6.22 -7.76 -1.93
CA LEU A 36 -4.88 -8.25 -2.20
C LEU A 36 -4.03 -8.34 -0.92
N VAL A 37 -4.09 -7.30 -0.08
CA VAL A 37 -3.40 -7.26 1.22
C VAL A 37 -3.83 -8.43 2.10
N THR A 38 -5.14 -8.62 2.29
CA THR A 38 -5.67 -9.73 3.10
C THR A 38 -5.16 -11.09 2.59
N LYS A 39 -5.28 -11.37 1.30
CA LYS A 39 -4.85 -12.65 0.72
C LYS A 39 -3.34 -12.88 0.85
N LEU A 40 -2.52 -11.85 0.69
CA LEU A 40 -1.06 -11.99 0.87
C LEU A 40 -0.69 -12.19 2.35
N LYS A 41 -1.36 -11.50 3.29
CA LYS A 41 -1.14 -11.70 4.73
C LYS A 41 -1.56 -13.09 5.21
N GLU A 42 -2.67 -13.63 4.70
CA GLU A 42 -3.11 -15.01 4.97
C GLU A 42 -2.06 -16.05 4.53
N ARG A 43 -1.24 -15.70 3.54
CA ARG A 43 -0.12 -16.54 3.06
C ARG A 43 1.18 -16.33 3.86
N GLY A 44 1.18 -15.50 4.89
CA GLY A 44 2.36 -15.20 5.70
C GLY A 44 3.39 -14.31 5.01
N VAL A 45 2.99 -13.59 3.95
CA VAL A 45 3.89 -12.69 3.22
C VAL A 45 4.06 -11.37 3.99
N THR A 46 5.31 -10.92 4.11
CA THR A 46 5.64 -9.59 4.64
C THR A 46 5.31 -8.53 3.59
N LEU A 47 4.55 -7.51 3.98
CA LEU A 47 4.11 -6.47 3.07
C LEU A 47 4.77 -5.13 3.39
N ALA A 48 5.21 -4.46 2.33
CA ALA A 48 5.51 -3.04 2.35
C ALA A 48 4.56 -2.27 1.44
N VAL A 49 4.33 -1.00 1.74
CA VAL A 49 3.62 -0.07 0.87
C VAL A 49 4.37 1.24 0.76
N GLU A 50 4.39 1.78 -0.45
CA GLU A 50 4.90 3.13 -0.73
C GLU A 50 3.73 4.04 -1.14
N THR A 51 3.52 5.13 -0.43
CA THR A 51 2.44 6.10 -0.72
C THR A 51 2.86 7.51 -0.39
N GLN A 52 2.25 8.51 -1.02
CA GLN A 52 2.47 9.91 -0.65
C GLN A 52 1.80 10.36 0.66
N GLY A 53 1.08 9.48 1.36
CA GLY A 53 0.44 9.82 2.64
C GLY A 53 -0.69 10.84 2.50
N SER A 54 -1.43 10.80 1.37
CA SER A 54 -2.52 11.72 1.08
C SER A 54 -3.91 11.09 1.16
N ARG A 55 -4.00 9.79 1.45
CA ARG A 55 -5.26 9.03 1.53
C ARG A 55 -5.13 7.91 2.56
N TRP A 56 -6.04 7.90 3.53
CA TRP A 56 -6.17 6.81 4.49
C TRP A 56 -6.94 5.63 3.88
N GLN A 57 -6.50 4.42 4.22
CA GLN A 57 -7.22 3.18 3.96
C GLN A 57 -7.03 2.25 5.15
N ASN A 58 -8.09 1.58 5.62
CA ASN A 58 -7.99 0.73 6.81
C ASN A 58 -6.98 -0.42 6.66
N TRP A 59 -6.81 -0.94 5.44
CA TRP A 59 -5.85 -2.01 5.15
C TRP A 59 -4.38 -1.60 5.36
N LEU A 60 -4.08 -0.29 5.50
CA LEU A 60 -2.72 0.16 5.85
C LEU A 60 -2.28 -0.37 7.22
N LYS A 61 -3.21 -0.64 8.13
CA LYS A 61 -2.92 -1.24 9.44
C LYS A 61 -2.40 -2.67 9.36
N ASP A 62 -2.65 -3.34 8.23
CA ASP A 62 -2.23 -4.73 8.00
C ASP A 62 -0.87 -4.81 7.29
N ILE A 63 -0.27 -3.67 6.93
CA ILE A 63 1.02 -3.59 6.25
C ILE A 63 2.16 -3.51 7.27
N ASP A 64 3.20 -4.34 7.08
CA ASP A 64 4.32 -4.43 8.02
C ASP A 64 5.27 -3.23 7.92
N GLN A 65 5.41 -2.64 6.73
CA GLN A 65 6.26 -1.48 6.49
C GLN A 65 5.54 -0.41 5.65
N VAL A 66 5.17 0.70 6.27
CA VAL A 66 4.51 1.83 5.58
C VAL A 66 5.52 2.96 5.34
N THR A 67 5.86 3.18 4.07
CA THR A 67 6.69 4.31 3.64
C THR A 67 5.80 5.47 3.19
N LEU A 68 5.76 6.52 4.01
CA LEU A 68 5.09 7.78 3.68
C LEU A 68 6.08 8.75 3.00
N SER A 69 5.76 9.16 1.77
CA SER A 69 6.58 10.10 0.96
C SER A 69 5.75 11.31 0.51
N PRO A 70 5.42 12.25 1.43
CA PRO A 70 4.77 13.51 1.09
C PRO A 70 5.54 14.22 -0.01
N LYS A 71 4.82 14.69 -1.03
CA LYS A 71 5.48 15.22 -2.23
C LYS A 71 6.03 16.63 -1.95
N PRO A 72 7.28 16.93 -2.34
CA PRO A 72 7.89 18.24 -2.11
C PRO A 72 7.27 19.31 -3.04
N PRO A 73 7.52 20.60 -2.78
CA PRO A 73 7.01 21.69 -3.63
C PRO A 73 7.39 21.58 -5.12
N SER A 74 8.54 20.96 -5.44
CA SER A 74 8.96 20.72 -6.83
C SER A 74 8.00 19.84 -7.62
N SER A 75 7.16 19.05 -6.95
CA SER A 75 6.10 18.26 -7.58
C SER A 75 4.88 19.08 -8.01
N LYS A 76 4.79 20.35 -7.59
CA LYS A 76 3.61 21.23 -7.72
C LYS A 76 2.35 20.68 -7.04
N MET A 77 2.49 19.67 -6.20
CA MET A 77 1.41 19.18 -5.35
C MET A 77 1.46 19.85 -3.99
N GLU A 78 0.29 20.20 -3.47
CA GLU A 78 0.15 20.64 -2.09
C GLU A 78 -0.04 19.45 -1.16
N VAL A 79 0.63 19.48 -0.01
CA VAL A 79 0.50 18.47 1.04
C VAL A 79 -0.60 18.92 2.00
N ASN A 80 -1.62 18.09 2.19
CA ASN A 80 -2.57 18.27 3.28
C ASN A 80 -1.98 17.67 4.56
N PHE A 81 -1.43 18.53 5.42
CA PHE A 81 -0.79 18.11 6.67
C PHE A 81 -1.78 17.52 7.68
N GLU A 82 -3.02 18.00 7.75
CA GLU A 82 -4.04 17.40 8.64
C GLU A 82 -4.34 15.94 8.28
N THR A 83 -4.40 15.65 6.98
CA THR A 83 -4.58 14.27 6.48
C THR A 83 -3.34 13.42 6.76
N LEU A 84 -2.15 13.98 6.55
CA LEU A 84 -0.91 13.27 6.84
C LEU A 84 -0.78 12.95 8.34
N ASP A 85 -1.07 13.92 9.21
CA ASP A 85 -1.08 13.76 10.67
C ASP A 85 -2.09 12.70 11.09
N PHE A 86 -3.29 12.71 10.50
CA PHE A 86 -4.28 11.68 10.74
C PHE A 86 -3.75 10.29 10.36
N ILE A 87 -3.17 10.13 9.17
CA ILE A 87 -2.61 8.83 8.73
C ILE A 87 -1.52 8.36 9.68
N VAL A 88 -0.58 9.24 10.05
CA VAL A 88 0.49 8.91 10.99
C VAL A 88 -0.07 8.51 12.36
N SER A 89 -1.14 9.14 12.84
CA SER A 89 -1.78 8.78 14.11
C SER A 89 -2.46 7.39 14.12
N GLN A 90 -2.67 6.80 12.94
CA GLN A 90 -3.32 5.50 12.80
C GLN A 90 -2.34 4.33 12.58
N LEU A 91 -1.06 4.64 12.30
CA LEU A 91 0.03 3.69 12.06
C LEU A 91 0.83 3.46 13.33
#